data_AF-A0A534UQX4-F1
#
_entry.id   AF-A0A534UQX4-F1
#
_cell.length_a   1.000
_cell.length_b   1.000
_cell.length_c   1.000
_cell.angle_alpha   90.00
_cell.angle_beta   90.00
_cell.angle_gamma   90.00
#
_symmetry.space_group_name_H-M   'P 1'
#
loop_
_entity.id
_entity.type
_entity.pdbx_description
1 polymer ?
#
loop_
_entity_poly.entity_id
_entity_poly.type
_entity_poly.pdbx_seq_one_letter_code
_entity_poly.pdbx_strand_id
1 'polypeptide(L)' 'MTRYITLLDLVNAVSTHARTEAEVVATVVHLVNSGTVRLCGTFKGVRFDLSRLDTPGQAAA' A
#
# COMPACT_ATOMS: atom_id res chain seq x y z
N MET A 1 -9.37 -11.88 16.11
CA MET A 1 -10.44 -10.91 15.83
C MET A 1 -10.06 -10.14 14.59
N THR A 2 -10.86 -10.20 13.52
CA THR A 2 -10.56 -9.50 12.25
C THR A 2 -11.19 -8.11 12.29
N ARG A 3 -10.39 -7.05 12.19
CA ARG A 3 -10.89 -5.66 12.17
C ARG A 3 -11.12 -5.24 10.72
N TYR A 4 -12.34 -4.86 10.39
CA TYR A 4 -12.69 -4.30 9.09
C TYR A 4 -12.61 -2.78 9.18
N ILE A 5 -11.76 -2.19 8.35
CA ILE A 5 -11.63 -0.74 8.19
C ILE A 5 -11.67 -0.40 6.70
N THR A 6 -11.95 0.85 6.39
CA THR A 6 -11.87 1.32 5.00
C THR A 6 -10.42 1.57 4.62
N LEU A 7 -10.13 1.56 3.31
CA LEU A 7 -8.80 1.92 2.82
C LEU A 7 -8.45 3.37 3.19
N LEU A 8 -9.45 4.26 3.26
CA LEU A 8 -9.27 5.63 3.71
C LEU A 8 -8.83 5.72 5.19
N ASP A 9 -9.44 4.93 6.07
CA ASP A 9 -9.05 4.87 7.50
C ASP A 9 -7.61 4.36 7.65
N LEU A 10 -7.23 3.34 6.87
CA LEU A 10 -5.86 2.84 6.82
C LEU A 10 -4.88 3.91 6.34
N VAL A 11 -5.19 4.61 5.25
CA VAL A 11 -4.35 5.68 4.70
C VAL A 11 -4.19 6.82 5.71
N ASN A 12 -5.27 7.21 6.37
CA ASN A 12 -5.24 8.28 7.37
C ASN A 12 -4.38 7.90 8.59
N ALA A 13 -4.50 6.65 9.07
CA ALA A 13 -3.66 6.14 10.15
C ALA A 13 -2.17 6.12 9.76
N VAL A 14 -1.84 5.64 8.56
CA VAL A 14 -0.46 5.65 8.06
C VAL A 14 0.06 7.07 7.87
N SER A 15 -0.75 7.98 7.34
CA SER A 15 -0.39 9.39 7.12
C SER A 15 -0.08 10.14 8.41
N THR A 16 -0.58 9.69 9.56
CA THR A 16 -0.25 10.29 10.87
C THR A 16 1.19 9.97 11.29
N HIS A 17 1.74 8.85 10.80
CA HIS A 17 3.10 8.41 11.12
C HIS A 17 4.10 8.71 10.00
N ALA A 18 3.60 8.90 8.77
CA ALA A 18 4.44 9.08 7.60
C ALA A 18 4.78 10.54 7.32
N ARG A 19 5.97 10.80 6.77
CA ARG A 19 6.43 12.17 6.46
C ARG A 19 6.17 12.62 5.03
N THR A 20 5.87 11.68 4.12
CA THR A 20 5.60 11.96 2.71
C THR A 20 4.50 11.07 2.16
N GLU A 21 3.81 11.52 1.11
CA GLU A 21 2.80 10.70 0.42
C GLU A 21 3.39 9.42 -0.17
N ALA A 22 4.63 9.49 -0.67
CA ALA A 22 5.34 8.31 -1.17
C ALA A 22 5.54 7.25 -0.07
N GLU A 23 5.88 7.68 1.14
CA GLU A 23 6.03 6.80 2.30
C GLU A 23 4.69 6.21 2.74
N VAL A 24 3.60 6.99 2.69
CA VAL A 24 2.24 6.50 2.94
C VAL A 24 1.88 5.38 1.97
N VAL A 25 2.05 5.63 0.66
CA VAL A 25 1.73 4.65 -0.38
C VAL A 25 2.60 3.40 -0.23
N ALA A 26 3.91 3.56 -0.05
CA ALA A 26 4.83 2.44 0.14
C ALA A 26 4.44 1.57 1.34
N THR A 27 4.05 2.20 2.46
CA THR A 27 3.62 1.50 3.67
C THR A 27 2.32 0.75 3.46
N VAL A 28 1.30 1.39 2.85
CA VAL A 28 0.02 0.73 2.54
C VAL A 28 0.22 -0.46 1.60
N VAL A 29 1.05 -0.28 0.56
CA VAL A 29 1.40 -1.35 -0.38
C VAL A 29 2.10 -2.50 0.33
N HIS A 30 3.06 -2.20 1.21
CA HIS A 30 3.74 -3.21 2.01
C HIS A 30 2.77 -4.00 2.89
N LEU A 31 1.86 -3.33 3.60
CA LEU A 31 0.88 -3.97 4.48
C LEU A 31 -0.07 -4.90 3.74
N VAL A 32 -0.46 -4.56 2.52
CA VAL A 32 -1.31 -5.42 1.68
C VAL A 32 -0.52 -6.59 1.10
N ASN A 33 0.70 -6.35 0.62
CA ASN A 33 1.53 -7.39 0.02
C ASN A 33 2.05 -8.40 1.04
N SER A 34 2.33 -7.97 2.27
CA SER A 34 2.72 -8.85 3.39
C SER A 34 1.58 -9.71 3.91
N GLY A 35 0.32 -9.34 3.61
CA GLY A 35 -0.87 -10.00 4.14
C GLY A 35 -1.29 -9.52 5.53
N THR A 36 -0.63 -8.51 6.10
CA THR A 36 -1.08 -7.84 7.33
C THR A 36 -2.45 -7.20 7.15
N VAL A 37 -2.68 -6.62 5.96
CA VAL A 37 -3.97 -6.11 5.52
C VAL A 37 -4.45 -6.96 4.35
N ARG A 38 -5.72 -7.38 4.40
CA ARG A 38 -6.36 -8.04 3.27
C ARG A 38 -7.49 -7.17 2.75
N LEU A 39 -7.43 -6.83 1.47
CA LEU A 39 -8.55 -6.19 0.80
C LEU A 39 -9.78 -7.12 0.82
N CYS A 40 -10.96 -6.53 0.86
CA CYS A 40 -12.25 -7.23 0.89
C CYS A 40 -13.10 -6.85 -0.33
N GLY A 41 -14.19 -7.59 -0.58
CA GLY A 41 -15.07 -7.38 -1.73
C GLY A 41 -14.41 -7.77 -3.06
N THR A 42 -14.58 -6.92 -4.09
CA THR A 42 -14.06 -7.14 -5.45
C THR A 42 -12.54 -7.35 -5.50
N PHE A 43 -11.81 -6.72 -4.58
CA PHE A 43 -10.35 -6.78 -4.52
C PHE A 43 -9.84 -7.87 -3.56
N LYS A 44 -10.69 -8.81 -3.14
CA LYS A 44 -10.31 -9.83 -2.17
C LYS A 44 -9.13 -10.67 -2.64
N GLY A 45 -8.03 -10.62 -1.88
CA GLY A 45 -6.81 -11.37 -2.19
C GLY A 45 -5.92 -10.76 -3.28
N VAL A 46 -6.26 -9.58 -3.77
CA VAL A 46 -5.41 -8.81 -4.69
C VAL A 46 -4.22 -8.25 -3.93
N ARG A 47 -3.06 -8.23 -4.60
CA ARG A 47 -1.81 -7.62 -4.16
C ARG A 47 -1.41 -6.54 -5.15
N PHE A 48 -0.60 -5.59 -4.71
CA PHE A 48 -0.03 -4.57 -5.60
C PHE A 48 1.14 -5.14 -6.37
N ASP A 49 1.07 -5.02 -7.69
CA ASP A 49 2.17 -5.39 -8.58
C ASP A 49 3.23 -4.28 -8.58
N LEU A 50 4.38 -4.57 -7.95
CA LEU A 50 5.49 -3.63 -7.85
C LEU A 50 6.37 -3.62 -9.10
N SER A 51 6.28 -4.63 -9.95
CA SER A 51 7.06 -4.74 -11.20
C SER A 51 6.67 -3.69 -12.24
N ARG A 52 5.49 -3.09 -12.09
CA ARG A 52 5.00 -1.99 -12.94
C ARG A 52 5.36 -0.59 -12.45
N LEU A 53 5.98 -0.47 -11.28
CA LEU A 53 6.65 0.77 -10.88
C LEU A 53 7.96 0.86 -11.63
N ASP A 54 7.89 1.34 -12.88
CA ASP A 54 9.08 1.85 -13.56
C ASP A 54 9.70 2.90 -12.65
N THR A 55 10.91 2.63 -12.18
CA THR A 55 11.65 3.59 -11.37
C THR A 55 12.19 4.62 -12.35
N PRO A 56 11.76 5.89 -12.32
CA PRO A 56 12.39 6.94 -13.12
C PRO A 56 13.80 7.16 -12.57
N GLY A 57 14.74 6.36 -13.04
CA GLY A 57 16.11 6.29 -12.52
C GLY A 57 17.04 5.32 -13.25
N GLN A 58 16.56 4.54 -14.23
CA GLN A 58 17.40 3.64 -15.02
C GLN A 58 17.37 3.97 -16.52
N ALA A 59 17.73 5.21 -16.86
CA ALA A 59 18.09 5.59 -18.23
C ALA A 59 19.12 6.74 -18.21
N ALA A 60 20.38 6.42 -17.93
CA ALA A 60 21.57 7.17 -18.37
C ALA A 60 22.83 6.35 -18.02
N ALA A 61 23.22 5.46 -18.93
CA ALA A 61 24.55 4.87 -19.01
C ALA A 61 25.05 5.05 -20.44
#